data_AF-A0A3C1HU65-F1
#
_entry.id   AF-A0A3C1HU65-F1
#
_cell.length_a   1.000
_cell.length_b   1.000
_cell.length_c   1.000
_cell.angle_alpha   90.00
_cell.angle_beta   90.00
_cell.angle_gamma   90.00
#
_symmetry.space_group_name_H-M   'P 1'
#
loop_
_entity.id
_entity.type
_entity.pdbx_description
1 polymer ?
#
loop_
_entity_poly.entity_id
_entity_poly.type
_entity_poly.pdbx_seq_one_letter_code
_entity_poly.pdbx_strand_id
1 'polypeptide(L)'
;MTSFIDSLCIDKGSYFETGMLTRYAYPLSADNLPLSLEIDGKKIETFIKENDREASEFLIDREYNVLLYYQSSPLWKEAWQRYYRMIYRDSFHRLQKASFDIYNELAPYCKDGTDLAQKLLTWTQGFSYEREKTSSDFAALPGMLLGGGSDCDSRSMLLSVLLTGMNQDAILLVSRQYSHALCAITSGHQGHSFKFNGKDYLMGETTKQGLTWGIIAADQDKQDNWVPVIFP
;
A
#
# COMPACT_ATOMS: atom_id res chain seq x y z
N MET A 1 -21.96 7.66 7.48
CA MET A 1 -21.66 8.44 8.69
C MET A 1 -20.86 7.67 9.74
N THR A 2 -20.67 6.34 9.67
CA THR A 2 -19.95 5.56 10.70
C THR A 2 -18.43 5.48 10.54
N SER A 3 -17.88 5.84 9.37
CA SER A 3 -16.44 5.79 9.08
C SER A 3 -15.56 6.70 9.97
N PHE A 4 -16.10 7.78 10.54
CA PHE A 4 -15.30 8.64 11.44
C PHE A 4 -14.82 7.90 12.69
N ILE A 5 -15.55 6.86 13.13
CA ILE A 5 -15.18 6.05 14.30
C ILE A 5 -13.83 5.37 14.06
N ASP A 6 -13.58 4.92 12.82
CA ASP A 6 -12.30 4.30 12.46
C ASP A 6 -11.17 5.29 12.36
N SER A 7 -11.44 6.58 12.18
CA SER A 7 -10.40 7.62 12.18
C SER A 7 -9.95 8.05 13.58
N LEU A 8 -10.59 7.58 14.66
CA LEU A 8 -10.20 7.95 16.02
C LEU A 8 -8.83 7.33 16.37
N CYS A 9 -7.89 8.18 16.80
CA CYS A 9 -6.59 7.79 17.35
C CYS A 9 -6.46 8.40 18.75
N ILE A 10 -6.27 7.56 19.77
CA ILE A 10 -6.12 8.04 21.15
C ILE A 10 -4.64 8.28 21.53
N ASP A 11 -3.72 7.70 20.77
CA ASP A 11 -2.26 7.85 20.92
C ASP A 11 -1.54 7.65 19.57
N LYS A 12 -0.20 7.71 19.58
CA LYS A 12 0.62 7.52 18.38
C LYS A 12 0.61 6.08 17.85
N GLY A 13 0.49 5.08 18.71
CA GLY A 13 0.41 3.68 18.27
C GLY A 13 -0.88 3.42 17.49
N SER A 14 -1.97 4.08 17.90
CA SER A 14 -3.29 3.98 17.28
C SER A 14 -3.32 4.35 15.79
N TYR A 15 -2.33 5.09 15.28
CA TYR A 15 -2.21 5.41 13.85
C TYR A 15 -1.96 4.19 12.97
N PHE A 16 -1.44 3.11 13.55
CA PHE A 16 -1.05 1.88 12.87
C PHE A 16 -1.99 0.72 13.16
N GLU A 17 -3.03 0.95 13.96
CA GLU A 17 -4.00 -0.05 14.38
C GLU A 17 -5.30 0.05 13.59
N THR A 18 -5.93 -1.09 13.35
CA THR A 18 -7.26 -1.18 12.75
C THR A 18 -8.26 -0.29 13.50
N GLY A 19 -9.11 0.41 12.75
CA GLY A 19 -10.14 1.26 13.34
C GLY A 19 -11.19 0.49 14.16
N MET A 20 -11.80 1.15 15.14
CA MET A 20 -12.67 0.52 16.14
C MET A 20 -13.90 -0.18 15.55
N LEU A 21 -14.52 0.37 14.51
CA LEU A 21 -15.68 -0.21 13.85
C LEU A 21 -15.29 -1.46 13.05
N THR A 22 -14.20 -1.39 12.29
CA THR A 22 -13.70 -2.57 11.55
C THR A 22 -13.27 -3.66 12.52
N ARG A 23 -12.63 -3.30 13.63
CA ARG A 23 -12.25 -4.22 14.70
C ARG A 23 -13.45 -4.85 15.41
N TYR A 24 -14.52 -4.10 15.58
CA TYR A 24 -15.76 -4.61 16.18
C TYR A 24 -16.49 -5.59 15.24
N ALA A 25 -16.58 -5.24 13.95
CA ALA A 25 -17.22 -6.08 12.94
C ALA A 25 -16.40 -7.35 12.64
N TYR A 26 -15.07 -7.23 12.66
CA TYR A 26 -14.12 -8.31 12.43
C TYR A 26 -13.08 -8.33 13.56
N PRO A 27 -13.40 -8.99 14.69
CA PRO A 27 -12.44 -9.21 15.78
C PRO A 27 -11.21 -9.98 15.28
N LEU A 28 -10.07 -9.89 15.98
CA LEU A 28 -8.89 -10.67 15.58
C LEU A 28 -9.23 -12.15 15.56
N SER A 29 -9.02 -12.82 14.42
CA SER A 29 -9.08 -14.27 14.42
C SER A 29 -7.95 -14.84 15.29
N ALA A 30 -8.29 -15.86 16.07
CA ALA A 30 -7.30 -16.66 16.77
C ALA A 30 -6.43 -17.44 15.77
N ASP A 31 -7.04 -17.82 14.64
CA ASP A 31 -6.43 -18.66 13.64
C ASP A 31 -5.55 -17.86 12.67
N ASN A 32 -4.41 -18.47 12.36
CA ASN A 32 -3.48 -17.96 11.36
C ASN A 32 -3.70 -18.72 10.05
N LEU A 33 -3.69 -17.99 8.96
CA LEU A 33 -3.63 -18.54 7.61
C LEU A 33 -2.16 -18.50 7.14
N PRO A 34 -1.45 -19.64 7.14
CA PRO A 34 -0.05 -19.69 6.72
C PRO A 34 0.09 -19.43 5.22
N LEU A 35 1.17 -18.75 4.85
CA LEU A 35 1.48 -18.31 3.49
C LEU A 35 2.95 -18.62 3.19
N SER A 36 3.23 -18.98 1.94
CA SER A 36 4.61 -19.13 1.44
C SER A 36 4.79 -18.22 0.24
N LEU A 37 5.63 -17.19 0.39
CA LEU A 37 5.89 -16.19 -0.64
C LEU A 37 7.21 -16.52 -1.34
N GLU A 38 7.27 -16.37 -2.66
CA GLU A 38 8.51 -16.45 -3.41
C GLU A 38 8.93 -15.05 -3.89
N ILE A 39 10.01 -14.52 -3.32
CA ILE A 39 10.53 -13.18 -3.61
C ILE A 39 12.02 -13.29 -3.92
N ASP A 40 12.43 -12.87 -5.12
CA ASP A 40 13.84 -12.92 -5.55
C ASP A 40 14.49 -14.32 -5.41
N GLY A 41 13.70 -15.37 -5.70
CA GLY A 41 14.13 -16.77 -5.57
C GLY A 41 14.23 -17.29 -4.12
N LYS A 42 13.81 -16.49 -3.12
CA LYS A 42 13.72 -16.88 -1.71
C LYS A 42 12.30 -17.29 -1.36
N LYS A 43 12.18 -18.40 -0.64
CA LYS A 43 10.93 -18.85 -0.05
C LYS A 43 10.78 -18.27 1.36
N ILE A 44 9.72 -17.51 1.59
CA ILE A 44 9.45 -16.80 2.84
C ILE A 44 8.16 -17.37 3.43
N GLU A 45 8.25 -18.03 4.58
CA GLU A 45 7.09 -18.52 5.31
C GLU A 45 6.58 -17.42 6.24
N THR A 46 5.29 -17.11 6.14
CA THR A 46 4.64 -16.09 6.97
C THR A 46 3.16 -16.46 7.19
N PHE A 47 2.38 -15.55 7.77
CA PHE A 47 0.94 -15.73 7.91
C PHE A 47 0.22 -14.38 7.97
N ILE A 48 -1.08 -14.43 7.63
CA ILE A 48 -2.07 -13.41 7.99
C ILE A 48 -3.12 -14.05 8.91
N LYS A 49 -4.04 -13.27 9.46
CA LYS A 49 -5.22 -13.82 10.14
C LYS A 49 -6.26 -14.28 9.14
N GLU A 50 -6.99 -15.33 9.51
CA GLU A 50 -8.01 -15.95 8.66
C GLU A 50 -9.01 -14.93 8.09
N ASN A 51 -9.39 -13.92 8.88
CA ASN A 51 -10.37 -12.90 8.49
C ASN A 51 -9.77 -11.55 8.06
N ASP A 52 -8.44 -11.48 7.83
CA ASP A 52 -7.79 -10.22 7.47
C ASP A 52 -8.25 -9.69 6.11
N ARG A 53 -8.51 -10.60 5.16
CA ARG A 53 -9.00 -10.25 3.83
C ARG A 53 -10.38 -9.58 3.91
N GLU A 54 -11.35 -10.27 4.49
CA GLU A 54 -12.75 -9.82 4.58
C GLU A 54 -12.86 -8.53 5.39
N ALA A 55 -12.06 -8.40 6.45
CA ALA A 55 -12.03 -7.18 7.25
C ALA A 55 -11.46 -5.98 6.46
N SER A 56 -10.44 -6.21 5.65
CA SER A 56 -9.86 -5.18 4.77
C SER A 56 -10.84 -4.78 3.66
N GLU A 57 -11.51 -5.75 3.02
CA GLU A 57 -12.57 -5.50 2.02
C GLU A 57 -13.72 -4.68 2.62
N PHE A 58 -14.18 -5.01 3.83
CA PHE A 58 -15.22 -4.27 4.54
C PHE A 58 -14.84 -2.81 4.79
N LEU A 59 -13.59 -2.53 5.15
CA LEU A 59 -13.10 -1.17 5.32
C LEU A 59 -13.03 -0.46 3.96
N ILE A 60 -12.44 -1.08 2.94
CA ILE A 60 -12.29 -0.52 1.59
C ILE A 60 -13.65 -0.08 1.04
N ASP A 61 -14.65 -0.96 1.03
CA ASP A 61 -15.99 -0.64 0.51
C ASP A 61 -16.64 0.51 1.27
N ARG A 62 -16.50 0.52 2.59
CA ARG A 62 -17.06 1.61 3.42
C ARG A 62 -16.36 2.94 3.14
N GLU A 63 -15.04 2.96 3.03
CA GLU A 63 -14.28 4.18 2.75
C GLU A 63 -14.49 4.67 1.32
N TYR A 64 -14.69 3.76 0.36
CA TYR A 64 -15.06 4.09 -1.00
C TYR A 64 -16.44 4.79 -1.04
N ASN A 65 -17.42 4.25 -0.31
CA ASN A 65 -18.72 4.91 -0.16
C ASN A 65 -18.61 6.33 0.42
N VAL A 66 -17.67 6.56 1.34
CA VAL A 66 -17.38 7.91 1.85
C VAL A 66 -16.80 8.79 0.74
N LEU A 67 -15.80 8.30 0.01
CA LEU A 67 -15.16 9.01 -1.10
C LEU A 67 -16.16 9.49 -2.16
N LEU A 68 -17.16 8.67 -2.50
CA LEU A 68 -18.19 9.02 -3.48
C LEU A 68 -18.97 10.29 -3.12
N TYR A 69 -19.24 10.55 -1.83
CA TYR A 69 -19.90 11.79 -1.39
C TYR A 69 -19.09 13.06 -1.72
N TYR A 70 -17.77 12.93 -1.89
CA TYR A 70 -16.86 14.03 -2.14
C TYR A 70 -16.45 14.18 -3.61
N GLN A 71 -16.95 13.34 -4.53
CA GLN A 71 -16.50 13.32 -5.93
C GLN A 71 -16.67 14.66 -6.66
N SER A 72 -17.73 15.41 -6.30
CA SER A 72 -18.00 16.77 -6.83
C SER A 72 -17.66 17.89 -5.84
N SER A 73 -17.09 17.55 -4.68
CA SER A 73 -16.74 18.52 -3.63
C SER A 73 -15.39 19.18 -3.94
N PRO A 74 -15.16 20.44 -3.52
CA PRO A 74 -13.82 21.02 -3.53
C PRO A 74 -12.82 20.23 -2.67
N LEU A 75 -13.30 19.41 -1.71
CA LEU A 75 -12.50 18.58 -0.83
C LEU A 75 -12.19 17.17 -1.40
N TRP A 76 -12.37 16.97 -2.70
CA TRP A 76 -12.18 15.64 -3.32
C TRP A 76 -10.75 15.11 -3.12
N LYS A 77 -9.73 15.99 -3.12
CA LYS A 77 -8.33 15.60 -2.95
C LYS A 77 -8.09 15.06 -1.54
N GLU A 78 -8.59 15.77 -0.54
CA GLU A 78 -8.48 15.41 0.87
C GLU A 78 -9.25 14.12 1.15
N ALA A 79 -10.44 13.97 0.58
CA ALA A 79 -11.21 12.73 0.67
C ALA A 79 -10.47 11.54 0.05
N TRP A 80 -9.80 11.75 -1.10
CA TRP A 80 -9.03 10.72 -1.77
C TRP A 80 -7.76 10.33 -0.99
N GLN A 81 -7.02 11.30 -0.46
CA GLN A 81 -5.91 11.02 0.47
C GLN A 81 -6.40 10.28 1.72
N ARG A 82 -7.57 10.64 2.25
CA ARG A 82 -8.15 9.99 3.42
C ARG A 82 -8.50 8.53 3.12
N TYR A 83 -9.10 8.24 1.96
CA TYR A 83 -9.43 6.88 1.52
C TYR A 83 -8.20 5.95 1.63
N TYR A 84 -7.08 6.35 1.00
CA TYR A 84 -5.84 5.57 1.06
C TYR A 84 -5.20 5.52 2.45
N ARG A 85 -5.25 6.61 3.23
CA ARG A 85 -4.74 6.59 4.62
C ARG A 85 -5.48 5.60 5.50
N MET A 86 -6.80 5.45 5.32
CA MET A 86 -7.58 4.46 6.08
C MET A 86 -7.20 3.03 5.68
N ILE A 87 -7.01 2.76 4.39
CA ILE A 87 -6.56 1.45 3.89
C ILE A 87 -5.16 1.13 4.43
N TYR A 88 -4.24 2.10 4.36
CA TYR A 88 -2.90 1.96 4.93
C TYR A 88 -2.95 1.61 6.42
N ARG A 89 -3.71 2.40 7.21
CA ARG A 89 -3.83 2.20 8.66
C ARG A 89 -4.35 0.82 9.01
N ASP A 90 -5.37 0.34 8.30
CA ASP A 90 -5.91 -1.01 8.52
C ASP A 90 -4.92 -2.10 8.12
N SER A 91 -4.24 -1.92 6.99
CA SER A 91 -3.35 -2.93 6.43
C SER A 91 -2.02 -3.03 7.17
N PHE A 92 -1.55 -1.95 7.81
CA PHE A 92 -0.23 -1.90 8.43
C PHE A 92 -0.04 -3.00 9.49
N HIS A 93 -0.95 -3.10 10.46
CA HIS A 93 -0.86 -4.14 11.49
C HIS A 93 -1.11 -5.54 10.90
N ARG A 94 -2.08 -5.69 9.99
CA ARG A 94 -2.39 -6.98 9.35
C ARG A 94 -1.21 -7.57 8.59
N LEU A 95 -0.42 -6.70 7.94
CA LEU A 95 0.75 -7.08 7.17
C LEU A 95 2.06 -7.03 7.98
N GLN A 96 2.03 -6.64 9.26
CA GLN A 96 3.24 -6.47 10.06
C GLN A 96 4.09 -7.74 10.11
N LYS A 97 3.45 -8.91 10.25
CA LYS A 97 4.15 -10.19 10.27
C LYS A 97 4.80 -10.50 8.92
N ALA A 98 4.08 -10.30 7.83
CA ALA A 98 4.61 -10.45 6.48
C ALA A 98 5.79 -9.50 6.23
N SER A 99 5.67 -8.21 6.57
CA SER A 99 6.76 -7.23 6.47
C SER A 99 8.00 -7.68 7.24
N PHE A 100 7.82 -8.16 8.48
CA PHE A 100 8.91 -8.63 9.32
C PHE A 100 9.61 -9.86 8.73
N ASP A 101 8.85 -10.87 8.30
CA ASP A 101 9.41 -12.11 7.76
C ASP A 101 10.13 -11.88 6.43
N ILE A 102 9.53 -11.07 5.55
CA ILE A 102 10.14 -10.66 4.27
C ILE A 102 11.46 -9.91 4.53
N TYR A 103 11.45 -8.95 5.46
CA TYR A 103 12.65 -8.19 5.80
C TYR A 103 13.76 -9.10 6.32
N ASN A 104 13.46 -9.99 7.26
CA ASN A 104 14.47 -10.86 7.86
C ASN A 104 15.12 -11.80 6.85
N GLU A 105 14.35 -12.29 5.87
CA GLU A 105 14.90 -13.19 4.84
C GLU A 105 15.70 -12.43 3.78
N LEU A 106 15.23 -11.24 3.35
CA LEU A 106 15.83 -10.53 2.22
C LEU A 106 16.93 -9.55 2.62
N ALA A 107 16.75 -8.78 3.71
CA ALA A 107 17.65 -7.70 4.09
C ALA A 107 19.12 -8.13 4.26
N PRO A 108 19.45 -9.33 4.79
CA PRO A 108 20.84 -9.77 4.90
C PRO A 108 21.60 -9.90 3.58
N TYR A 109 20.89 -10.00 2.45
CA TYR A 109 21.47 -10.14 1.11
C TYR A 109 21.32 -8.87 0.25
N CYS A 110 20.75 -7.81 0.82
CA CYS A 110 20.56 -6.53 0.14
C CYS A 110 21.74 -5.60 0.44
N LYS A 111 22.17 -4.82 -0.57
CA LYS A 111 23.24 -3.82 -0.39
C LYS A 111 22.80 -2.65 0.51
N ASP A 112 21.54 -2.24 0.34
CA ASP A 112 20.89 -1.16 1.09
C ASP A 112 19.37 -1.29 1.00
N GLY A 113 18.63 -0.34 1.59
CA GLY A 113 17.16 -0.33 1.55
C GLY A 113 16.57 -0.14 0.15
N THR A 114 17.30 0.45 -0.80
CA THR A 114 16.82 0.61 -2.19
C THR A 114 16.92 -0.70 -2.94
N ASP A 115 17.96 -1.49 -2.71
CA ASP A 115 18.10 -2.85 -3.24
C ASP A 115 16.99 -3.78 -2.70
N LEU A 116 16.69 -3.70 -1.39
CA LEU A 116 15.53 -4.39 -0.80
C LEU A 116 14.21 -3.95 -1.47
N ALA A 117 14.00 -2.64 -1.59
CA ALA A 117 12.81 -2.10 -2.24
C ALA A 117 12.72 -2.51 -3.71
N GLN A 118 13.85 -2.67 -4.42
CA GLN A 118 13.86 -3.14 -5.80
C GLN A 118 13.38 -4.59 -5.91
N LYS A 119 13.77 -5.47 -4.97
CA LYS A 119 13.29 -6.86 -4.95
C LYS A 119 11.77 -6.91 -4.75
N LEU A 120 11.24 -6.09 -3.85
CA LEU A 120 9.79 -5.98 -3.62
C LEU A 120 9.06 -5.34 -4.81
N LEU A 121 9.65 -4.35 -5.47
CA LEU A 121 9.11 -3.76 -6.70
C LEU A 121 9.00 -4.82 -7.80
N THR A 122 10.08 -5.58 -8.05
CA THR A 122 10.07 -6.66 -9.05
C THR A 122 9.03 -7.72 -8.73
N TRP A 123 8.90 -8.10 -7.46
CA TRP A 123 7.89 -9.08 -7.02
C TRP A 123 6.46 -8.57 -7.23
N THR A 124 6.15 -7.34 -6.83
CA THR A 124 4.82 -6.74 -7.02
C THR A 124 4.47 -6.51 -8.50
N GLN A 125 5.45 -6.22 -9.37
CA GLN A 125 5.27 -6.18 -10.82
C GLN A 125 4.85 -7.53 -11.42
N GLY A 126 5.20 -8.63 -10.76
CA GLY A 126 4.87 -10.00 -11.18
C GLY A 126 3.43 -10.41 -10.91
N PHE A 127 2.65 -9.62 -10.16
CA PHE A 127 1.28 -10.00 -9.80
C PHE A 127 0.37 -10.00 -11.02
N SER A 128 -0.69 -10.82 -11.00
CA SER A 128 -1.72 -10.79 -12.03
C SER A 128 -2.47 -9.46 -11.99
N TYR A 129 -2.66 -8.83 -13.15
CA TYR A 129 -3.48 -7.63 -13.25
C TYR A 129 -4.94 -8.06 -13.44
N GLU A 130 -5.66 -8.09 -12.33
CA GLU A 130 -7.07 -8.44 -12.28
C GLU A 130 -7.75 -7.42 -11.40
N ARG A 131 -8.56 -6.55 -12.01
CA ARG A 131 -9.40 -5.64 -11.24
C ARG A 131 -10.43 -6.49 -10.52
N GLU A 132 -10.41 -6.46 -9.19
CA GLU A 132 -11.47 -7.08 -8.42
C GLU A 132 -12.78 -6.39 -8.79
N LYS A 133 -13.81 -7.18 -9.11
CA LYS A 133 -15.15 -6.67 -9.43
C LYS A 133 -15.92 -6.27 -8.17
N THR A 134 -15.25 -5.63 -7.22
CA THR A 134 -15.86 -5.03 -6.03
C THR A 134 -16.30 -3.62 -6.36
N SER A 135 -16.94 -2.93 -5.42
CA SER A 135 -17.49 -1.60 -5.67
C SER A 135 -16.41 -0.53 -5.92
N SER A 136 -15.20 -0.74 -5.38
CA SER A 136 -14.11 0.23 -5.37
C SER A 136 -13.01 -0.01 -6.41
N ASP A 137 -13.04 -1.13 -7.13
CA ASP A 137 -11.96 -1.66 -7.99
C ASP A 137 -10.59 -1.87 -7.28
N PHE A 138 -10.49 -1.65 -5.95
CA PHE A 138 -9.25 -1.77 -5.18
C PHE A 138 -9.18 -3.13 -4.46
N ALA A 139 -8.12 -3.90 -4.70
CA ALA A 139 -7.92 -5.21 -4.08
C ALA A 139 -7.45 -5.10 -2.62
N ALA A 140 -8.02 -5.93 -1.74
CA ALA A 140 -7.57 -6.01 -0.34
C ALA A 140 -6.14 -6.53 -0.24
N LEU A 141 -5.26 -5.79 0.46
CA LEU A 141 -3.83 -6.08 0.49
C LEU A 141 -3.49 -7.46 1.11
N PRO A 142 -4.14 -7.92 2.19
CA PRO A 142 -3.95 -9.30 2.67
C PRO A 142 -4.35 -10.35 1.62
N GLY A 143 -5.39 -10.06 0.84
CA GLY A 143 -5.85 -10.92 -0.27
C GLY A 143 -4.81 -11.05 -1.39
N MET A 144 -4.00 -10.00 -1.63
CA MET A 144 -2.93 -10.06 -2.63
C MET A 144 -1.82 -11.06 -2.25
N LEU A 145 -1.54 -11.23 -0.95
CA LEU A 145 -0.58 -12.25 -0.49
C LEU A 145 -1.08 -13.69 -0.70
N LEU A 146 -2.38 -13.87 -0.90
CA LEU A 146 -3.03 -15.15 -1.23
C LEU A 146 -3.07 -15.42 -2.74
N GLY A 147 -2.50 -14.54 -3.57
CA GLY A 147 -2.61 -14.61 -5.02
C GLY A 147 -3.92 -14.05 -5.58
N GLY A 148 -4.61 -13.19 -4.81
CA GLY A 148 -5.76 -12.43 -5.29
C GLY A 148 -5.40 -11.42 -6.39
N GLY A 149 -6.43 -10.81 -6.99
CA GLY A 149 -6.27 -9.80 -8.03
C GLY A 149 -5.55 -8.54 -7.53
N SER A 150 -5.10 -7.71 -8.46
CA SER A 150 -4.42 -6.45 -8.13
C SER A 150 -4.55 -5.42 -9.26
N ASP A 151 -4.48 -4.14 -8.89
CA ASP A 151 -4.43 -3.00 -9.79
C ASP A 151 -3.22 -2.08 -9.46
N CYS A 152 -3.10 -0.93 -10.12
CA CYS A 152 -1.99 0.01 -9.87
C CYS A 152 -2.00 0.55 -8.43
N ASP A 153 -3.20 0.77 -7.89
CA ASP A 153 -3.40 1.38 -6.59
C ASP A 153 -3.03 0.40 -5.48
N SER A 154 -3.54 -0.83 -5.54
CA SER A 154 -3.31 -1.85 -4.53
C SER A 154 -1.87 -2.36 -4.53
N ARG A 155 -1.21 -2.49 -5.70
CA ARG A 155 0.23 -2.81 -5.76
C ARG A 155 1.09 -1.74 -5.13
N SER A 156 0.85 -0.49 -5.49
CA SER A 156 1.62 0.64 -4.97
C SER A 156 1.37 0.84 -3.47
N MET A 157 0.14 0.60 -3.01
CA MET A 157 -0.19 0.62 -1.59
C MET A 157 0.46 -0.55 -0.83
N LEU A 158 0.38 -1.79 -1.34
CA LEU A 158 1.03 -2.95 -0.72
C LEU A 158 2.52 -2.68 -0.54
N LEU A 159 3.19 -2.23 -1.59
CA LEU A 159 4.60 -1.91 -1.55
C LEU A 159 4.91 -0.82 -0.52
N SER A 160 4.09 0.23 -0.45
CA SER A 160 4.23 1.30 0.54
C SER A 160 4.09 0.76 1.97
N VAL A 161 3.05 -0.04 2.25
CA VAL A 161 2.80 -0.61 3.59
C VAL A 161 3.93 -1.52 4.03
N LEU A 162 4.39 -2.42 3.15
CA LEU A 162 5.50 -3.32 3.46
C LEU A 162 6.78 -2.54 3.76
N LEU A 163 7.14 -1.59 2.90
CA LEU A 163 8.36 -0.79 3.05
C LEU A 163 8.33 0.08 4.30
N THR A 164 7.20 0.72 4.63
CA THR A 164 7.09 1.48 5.88
C THR A 164 7.18 0.57 7.10
N GLY A 165 6.61 -0.65 7.05
CA GLY A 165 6.79 -1.67 8.08
C GLY A 165 8.25 -2.14 8.24
N MET A 166 9.09 -1.92 7.22
CA MET A 166 10.53 -2.18 7.21
C MET A 166 11.37 -0.94 7.55
N ASN A 167 10.74 0.11 8.07
CA ASN A 167 11.38 1.38 8.43
C ASN A 167 11.99 2.14 7.22
N GLN A 168 11.47 1.89 6.01
CA GLN A 168 11.76 2.67 4.81
C GLN A 168 10.65 3.71 4.60
N ASP A 169 11.01 4.99 4.59
CA ASP A 169 10.06 6.09 4.35
C ASP A 169 9.53 6.01 2.90
N ALA A 170 8.23 5.71 2.80
CA ALA A 170 7.50 5.47 1.56
C ALA A 170 6.19 6.28 1.55
N ILE A 171 5.79 6.71 0.36
CA ILE A 171 4.54 7.42 0.11
C ILE A 171 3.84 6.80 -1.10
N LEU A 172 2.51 6.95 -1.14
CA LEU A 172 1.74 6.64 -2.34
C LEU A 172 1.54 7.92 -3.15
N LEU A 173 1.76 7.84 -4.46
CA LEU A 173 1.45 8.90 -5.41
C LEU A 173 0.27 8.44 -6.26
N VAL A 174 -0.81 9.22 -6.29
CA VAL A 174 -2.00 8.90 -7.10
C VAL A 174 -2.33 10.04 -8.06
N SER A 175 -2.79 9.71 -9.26
CA SER A 175 -3.10 10.71 -10.28
C SER A 175 -4.41 10.42 -10.98
N ARG A 176 -5.34 11.37 -10.91
CA ARG A 176 -6.58 11.33 -11.69
C ARG A 176 -6.30 11.60 -13.17
N GLN A 177 -5.30 12.43 -13.46
CA GLN A 177 -4.89 12.79 -14.82
C GLN A 177 -4.27 11.60 -15.54
N TYR A 178 -3.43 10.83 -14.86
CA TYR A 178 -2.81 9.64 -15.44
C TYR A 178 -3.64 8.36 -15.23
N SER A 179 -4.68 8.42 -14.39
CA SER A 179 -5.46 7.24 -13.97
C SER A 179 -4.55 6.13 -13.46
N HIS A 180 -3.60 6.52 -12.60
CA HIS A 180 -2.49 5.66 -12.19
C HIS A 180 -2.02 5.97 -10.76
N ALA A 181 -1.32 4.99 -10.17
CA ALA A 181 -0.70 5.11 -8.87
C ALA A 181 0.70 4.50 -8.85
N LEU A 182 1.57 5.10 -8.05
CA LEU A 182 2.98 4.71 -7.88
C LEU A 182 3.34 4.70 -6.40
N CYS A 183 4.25 3.79 -6.02
CA CYS A 183 4.94 3.89 -4.75
C CYS A 183 6.15 4.81 -4.93
N ALA A 184 6.50 5.62 -3.93
CA ALA A 184 7.73 6.39 -3.96
C ALA A 184 8.45 6.32 -2.62
N ILE A 185 9.78 6.21 -2.63
CA ILE A 185 10.60 6.01 -1.42
C ILE A 185 11.70 7.04 -1.30
N THR A 186 12.09 7.38 -0.08
CA THR A 186 13.36 8.11 0.10
C THR A 186 14.54 7.21 -0.28
N SER A 187 15.48 7.72 -1.05
CA SER A 187 16.68 6.98 -1.45
C SER A 187 17.82 7.93 -1.81
N GLY A 188 19.06 7.48 -1.59
CA GLY A 188 20.26 8.16 -2.09
C GLY A 188 20.60 7.83 -3.55
N HIS A 189 19.85 6.91 -4.17
CA HIS A 189 20.06 6.52 -5.57
C HIS A 189 19.52 7.58 -6.52
N GLN A 190 20.12 7.65 -7.71
CA GLN A 190 19.69 8.58 -8.76
C GLN A 190 18.51 8.01 -9.54
N GLY A 191 17.65 8.89 -10.02
CA GLY A 191 16.54 8.56 -10.90
C GLY A 191 15.44 9.61 -10.84
N HIS A 192 14.32 9.29 -11.48
CA HIS A 192 13.12 10.12 -11.43
C HIS A 192 12.52 10.14 -10.03
N SER A 193 12.37 11.34 -9.47
CA SER A 193 11.92 11.56 -8.10
C SER A 193 10.85 12.63 -8.01
N PHE A 194 9.93 12.42 -7.07
CA PHE A 194 8.90 13.38 -6.67
C PHE A 194 9.38 14.22 -5.48
N LYS A 195 9.29 15.54 -5.59
CA LYS A 195 9.69 16.48 -4.53
C LYS A 195 8.51 16.79 -3.62
N PHE A 196 8.62 16.47 -2.34
CA PHE A 196 7.56 16.78 -1.37
C PHE A 196 8.11 17.07 0.02
N ASN A 197 7.65 18.15 0.65
CA ASN A 197 8.07 18.57 2.00
C ASN A 197 9.59 18.58 2.23
N GLY A 198 10.36 19.01 1.23
CA GLY A 198 11.83 19.10 1.31
C GLY A 198 12.56 17.75 1.18
N LYS A 199 11.84 16.66 0.86
CA LYS A 199 12.40 15.34 0.57
C LYS A 199 12.22 14.99 -0.91
N ASP A 200 13.17 14.22 -1.43
CA ASP A 200 13.10 13.59 -2.75
C ASP A 200 12.66 12.13 -2.58
N TYR A 201 11.58 11.76 -3.26
CA TYR A 201 11.04 10.41 -3.26
C TYR A 201 11.23 9.76 -4.62
N LEU A 202 12.11 8.77 -4.72
CA LEU A 202 12.38 7.99 -5.92
C LEU A 202 11.13 7.19 -6.29
N MET A 203 10.64 7.36 -7.53
CA MET A 203 9.35 6.81 -7.96
C MET A 203 9.47 5.37 -8.46
N GLY A 204 8.51 4.51 -8.12
CA GLY A 204 8.48 3.09 -8.45
C GLY A 204 7.22 2.69 -9.20
N GLU A 205 7.39 2.28 -10.46
CA GLU A 205 6.33 1.77 -11.33
C GLU A 205 6.03 0.30 -11.07
N THR A 206 4.85 0.00 -10.51
CA THR A 206 4.47 -1.35 -10.06
C THR A 206 3.71 -2.17 -11.11
N THR A 207 3.31 -1.57 -12.23
CA THR A 207 2.50 -2.25 -13.26
C THR A 207 3.32 -2.71 -14.46
N LYS A 208 4.43 -2.03 -14.77
CA LYS A 208 5.29 -2.39 -15.89
C LYS A 208 6.48 -3.23 -15.44
N GLN A 209 6.48 -4.50 -15.85
CA GLN A 209 7.54 -5.44 -15.51
C GLN A 209 8.93 -5.01 -15.99
N GLY A 210 9.92 -5.28 -15.16
CA GLY A 210 11.33 -5.05 -15.47
C GLY A 210 11.79 -3.60 -15.30
N LEU A 211 10.91 -2.70 -14.84
CA LEU A 211 11.32 -1.35 -14.47
C LEU A 211 11.92 -1.31 -13.07
N THR A 212 12.94 -0.46 -12.92
CA THR A 212 13.58 -0.20 -11.64
C THR A 212 13.07 1.11 -11.04
N TRP A 213 13.36 1.31 -9.76
CA TRP A 213 13.15 2.60 -9.11
C TRP A 213 13.80 3.74 -9.91
N GLY A 214 13.10 4.88 -9.98
CA GLY A 214 13.54 6.05 -10.71
C GLY A 214 13.25 6.01 -12.21
N ILE A 215 12.53 5.00 -12.71
CA ILE A 215 12.09 4.92 -14.11
C ILE A 215 10.57 4.95 -14.15
N ILE A 216 10.02 6.03 -14.74
CA ILE A 216 8.59 6.17 -15.02
C ILE A 216 8.37 6.52 -16.50
N ALA A 217 7.14 6.42 -16.96
CA ALA A 217 6.79 6.85 -18.32
C ALA A 217 6.97 8.36 -18.49
N ALA A 218 7.55 8.79 -19.61
CA ALA A 218 7.88 10.20 -19.85
C ALA A 218 6.63 11.11 -19.90
N ASP A 219 5.48 10.57 -20.29
CA ASP A 219 4.20 11.26 -20.29
C ASP A 219 3.57 11.41 -18.88
N GLN A 220 4.16 10.77 -17.87
CA GLN A 220 3.74 10.84 -16.47
C GLN A 220 4.66 11.72 -15.58
N ASP A 221 5.60 12.45 -16.20
CA ASP A 221 6.64 13.24 -15.53
C ASP A 221 6.13 14.48 -14.78
N LYS A 222 5.01 15.07 -15.21
CA LYS A 222 4.53 16.33 -14.63
C LYS A 222 4.09 16.16 -13.17
N GLN A 223 4.90 16.68 -12.24
CA GLN A 223 4.72 16.50 -10.79
C GLN A 223 3.37 17.02 -10.27
N ASP A 224 2.86 18.15 -10.78
CA ASP A 224 1.59 18.74 -10.35
C ASP A 224 0.36 17.84 -10.58
N ASN A 225 0.49 16.81 -11.43
CA ASN A 225 -0.57 15.85 -11.70
C ASN A 225 -0.61 14.71 -10.66
N TRP A 226 0.38 14.63 -9.76
CA TRP A 226 0.43 13.65 -8.69
C TRP A 226 -0.07 14.23 -7.37
N VAL A 227 -0.92 13.48 -6.69
CA VAL A 227 -1.39 13.77 -5.33
C VAL A 227 -0.63 12.84 -4.38
N PRO A 228 0.23 13.36 -3.51
CA PRO A 228 0.92 12.54 -2.53
C PRO A 228 -0.01 12.15 -1.38
N VAL A 229 0.03 10.89 -0.98
CA VAL A 229 -0.58 10.36 0.22
C VAL A 229 0.55 9.98 1.18
N ILE A 230 0.64 10.75 2.25
CA ILE A 230 1.61 10.56 3.33
C ILE A 230 1.00 9.66 4.40
N PHE A 231 1.80 8.75 4.93
CA PHE A 231 1.46 7.85 6.02
C PHE A 231 2.05 8.33 7.36
N PRO A 232 1.45 7.95 8.50
CA PRO A 232 1.89 8.36 9.84
C PRO A 232 3.29 7.88 10.24
#